data_AF-A0A975QC13-F1
#
_entry.id   AF-A0A975QC13-F1
#
_cell.length_a   1.000
_cell.length_b   1.000
_cell.length_c   1.000
_cell.angle_alpha   90.00
_cell.angle_beta   90.00
_cell.angle_gamma   90.00
#
_symmetry.space_group_name_H-M   'P 1'
#
loop_
_entity.id
_entity.type
_entity.pdbx_description
1 polymer ?
#
loop_
_entity_poly.entity_id
_entity_poly.type
_entity_poly.pdbx_seq_one_letter_code
_entity_poly.pdbx_strand_id
1 'polypeptide(L)'
;MKRNIRKSEKALLFGFSLLFLFMMLHDWVPLGSLNDIQAVSAESSKKELVIVTSIGAMQILLVMTILLFFIGKNYPIWAKLWLFIHPSCIFVGAMMSWWIPYLFGFGAEERAERYQVIFGNTHSLLPVKNGIVPNTLHSLFHMTLLLCIILVIYITSRKKSPP
;
A
#
# COMPACT_ATOMS: atom_id res chain seq x y z
N MET A 1 -22.80 17.91 16.29
CA MET A 1 -22.93 16.55 16.84
C MET A 1 -21.53 15.98 17.11
N LYS A 2 -21.15 15.69 18.37
CA LYS A 2 -19.82 15.13 18.70
C LYS A 2 -19.74 13.68 18.18
N ARG A 3 -18.75 13.38 17.33
CA ARG A 3 -18.52 12.02 16.82
C ARG A 3 -17.67 11.24 17.84
N ASN A 4 -18.10 10.04 18.24
CA ASN A 4 -17.29 9.16 19.07
C ASN A 4 -16.31 8.37 18.18
N ILE A 5 -15.11 8.93 17.99
CA ILE A 5 -14.06 8.35 17.13
C ILE A 5 -13.21 7.38 17.93
N ARG A 6 -13.19 6.11 17.52
CA ARG A 6 -12.42 5.05 18.18
C ARG A 6 -10.92 5.21 17.92
N LYS A 7 -10.07 4.76 18.86
CA LYS A 7 -8.60 4.71 18.65
C LYS A 7 -8.24 3.90 17.40
N SER A 8 -8.93 2.79 17.14
CA SER A 8 -8.72 1.96 15.94
C SER A 8 -9.02 2.70 14.64
N GLU A 9 -10.02 3.58 14.61
CA GLU A 9 -10.35 4.39 13.42
C GLU A 9 -9.28 5.46 13.16
N LYS A 10 -8.73 6.06 14.23
CA LYS A 10 -7.59 6.98 14.12
C LYS A 10 -6.34 6.27 13.59
N ALA A 11 -6.05 5.08 14.12
CA ALA A 11 -4.93 4.26 13.65
C ALA A 11 -5.09 3.85 12.18
N LEU A 12 -6.31 3.46 11.77
CA LEU A 12 -6.60 3.14 10.38
C LEU A 12 -6.43 4.36 9.46
N LEU A 13 -6.91 5.53 9.88
CA LEU A 13 -6.72 6.77 9.12
C LEU A 13 -5.24 7.14 8.99
N PHE A 14 -4.48 6.99 10.07
CA PHE A 14 -3.03 7.20 10.04
C PHE A 14 -2.34 6.24 9.06
N GLY A 15 -2.67 4.95 9.12
CA GLY A 15 -2.16 3.94 8.19
C GLY A 15 -2.48 4.27 6.73
N PHE A 16 -3.73 4.60 6.40
CA PHE A 16 -4.05 5.03 5.03
C PHE A 16 -3.38 6.35 4.63
N SER A 17 -3.14 7.26 5.57
CA SER A 17 -2.39 8.50 5.29
C SER A 17 -0.93 8.19 4.93
N LEU A 18 -0.29 7.23 5.62
CA LEU A 18 1.05 6.77 5.25
C LEU A 18 1.07 6.11 3.87
N LEU A 19 0.08 5.28 3.55
CA LEU A 19 -0.05 4.66 2.24
C LEU A 19 -0.25 5.72 1.15
N PHE A 20 -1.06 6.75 1.40
CA PHE A 20 -1.28 7.85 0.46
C PHE A 20 0.01 8.65 0.22
N LEU A 21 0.74 8.98 1.30
CA LEU A 21 2.05 9.65 1.18
C LEU A 21 3.05 8.80 0.41
N PHE A 22 3.09 7.49 0.65
CA PHE A 22 3.92 6.58 -0.14
C PHE A 22 3.57 6.68 -1.63
N MET A 23 2.29 6.56 -2.00
CA MET A 23 1.87 6.65 -3.41
C MET A 23 2.29 7.98 -4.05
N MET A 24 2.20 9.08 -3.31
CA MET A 24 2.54 10.42 -3.82
C MET A 24 4.04 10.70 -3.93
N LEU A 25 4.88 10.05 -3.12
CA LEU A 25 6.27 10.48 -2.92
C LEU A 25 7.32 9.47 -3.39
N HIS A 26 7.04 8.16 -3.34
CA HIS A 26 8.09 7.15 -3.45
C HIS A 26 8.81 7.10 -4.82
N ASP A 27 8.20 7.60 -5.90
CA ASP A 27 8.84 7.69 -7.22
C ASP A 27 9.33 9.12 -7.55
N TRP A 28 9.04 10.10 -6.69
CA TRP A 28 9.26 11.53 -6.99
C TRP A 28 10.33 12.16 -6.10
N VAL A 29 10.44 11.70 -4.86
CA VAL A 29 11.31 12.30 -3.84
C VAL A 29 12.46 11.33 -3.56
N PRO A 30 13.73 11.79 -3.63
CA PRO A 30 14.86 10.95 -3.26
C PRO A 30 14.85 10.67 -1.76
N LEU A 31 14.76 9.39 -1.38
CA LEU A 31 14.73 8.92 0.01
C LEU A 31 16.04 8.20 0.38
N GLY A 32 17.15 8.61 -0.24
CA GLY A 32 18.45 7.97 -0.08
C GLY A 32 18.42 6.53 -0.59
N SER A 33 18.91 5.59 0.20
CA SER A 33 18.95 4.18 -0.20
C SER A 33 17.58 3.50 -0.25
N LEU A 34 16.47 4.16 0.12
CA LEU A 34 15.15 3.54 0.13
C LEU A 34 14.48 3.45 -1.24
N ASN A 35 14.91 4.26 -2.22
CA ASN A 35 14.42 4.26 -3.59
C ASN A 35 15.50 4.77 -4.56
N ASP A 36 15.38 4.39 -5.83
CA ASP A 36 16.25 4.88 -6.90
C ASP A 36 15.41 5.64 -7.94
N ILE A 37 15.18 6.93 -7.68
CA ILE A 37 14.37 7.78 -8.58
C ILE A 37 15.01 7.95 -9.96
N GLN A 38 16.34 7.79 -10.06
CA GLN A 38 17.07 7.95 -11.32
C GLN A 38 16.81 6.74 -12.20
N ALA A 39 16.94 5.53 -11.64
CA ALA A 39 16.58 4.30 -12.32
C ALA A 39 15.10 4.28 -12.75
N VAL A 40 14.19 4.70 -11.87
CA VAL A 40 12.76 4.82 -12.20
C VAL A 40 12.53 5.78 -13.37
N SER A 41 13.19 6.95 -13.36
CA SER A 41 13.05 7.95 -14.43
C SER A 41 13.70 7.57 -15.76
N ALA A 42 14.66 6.64 -15.74
CA ALA A 42 15.28 6.08 -16.94
C ALA A 42 14.38 5.03 -17.61
N GLU A 43 13.66 4.24 -16.80
CA GLU A 43 12.77 3.16 -17.26
C GLU A 43 11.34 3.62 -17.55
N SER A 44 10.92 4.78 -17.05
CA SER A 44 9.54 5.26 -17.17
C SER A 44 9.49 6.73 -17.58
N SER A 45 8.64 7.04 -18.54
CA SER A 45 8.40 8.41 -18.94
C SER A 45 7.72 9.20 -17.81
N LYS A 46 7.96 10.53 -17.76
CA LYS A 46 7.28 11.41 -16.80
C LYS A 46 5.76 11.28 -16.85
N LYS A 47 5.19 11.08 -18.06
CA LYS A 47 3.74 10.91 -18.25
C LYS A 47 3.25 9.62 -17.59
N GLU A 48 3.96 8.51 -17.77
CA GLU A 48 3.62 7.24 -17.13
C GLU A 48 3.70 7.35 -15.61
N LEU A 49 4.75 7.99 -15.08
CA LEU A 49 4.89 8.21 -13.64
C LEU A 49 3.72 9.02 -13.08
N VAL A 50 3.30 10.11 -13.75
CA VAL A 50 2.12 10.89 -13.34
C VAL A 50 0.87 10.01 -13.32
N ILE A 51 0.65 9.20 -14.36
CA ILE A 51 -0.54 8.34 -14.47
C ILE A 51 -0.55 7.29 -13.36
N VAL A 52 0.55 6.55 -13.18
CA VAL A 52 0.66 5.48 -12.17
C VAL A 52 0.51 6.05 -10.76
N THR A 53 1.18 7.17 -10.48
CA THR A 53 1.04 7.90 -9.20
C THR A 53 -0.40 8.34 -8.96
N SER A 54 -1.05 8.93 -9.96
CA SER A 54 -2.43 9.44 -9.84
C SER A 54 -3.42 8.32 -9.59
N ILE A 55 -3.33 7.21 -10.35
CA ILE A 55 -4.19 6.04 -10.17
C ILE A 55 -4.00 5.46 -8.76
N GLY A 56 -2.74 5.29 -8.34
CA GLY A 56 -2.41 4.76 -7.03
C GLY A 56 -2.89 5.63 -5.88
N ALA A 57 -2.61 6.93 -5.93
CA ALA A 57 -3.03 7.90 -4.93
C ALA A 57 -4.56 8.00 -4.85
N MET A 58 -5.26 7.97 -6.00
CA MET A 58 -6.73 8.01 -6.05
C MET A 58 -7.36 6.77 -5.40
N GLN A 59 -6.79 5.58 -5.58
CA GLN A 59 -7.27 4.36 -4.93
C GLN A 59 -7.22 4.47 -3.39
N ILE A 60 -6.10 4.96 -2.86
CA ILE A 60 -5.97 5.17 -1.41
C ILE A 60 -6.89 6.31 -0.93
N LEU A 61 -6.98 7.40 -1.70
CA LEU A 61 -7.85 8.53 -1.36
C LEU A 61 -9.33 8.13 -1.32
N LEU A 62 -9.77 7.22 -2.20
CA LEU A 62 -11.13 6.70 -2.21
C LEU A 62 -11.46 5.99 -0.88
N VAL A 63 -10.60 5.07 -0.42
CA VAL A 63 -10.83 4.37 0.85
C VAL A 63 -10.71 5.30 2.06
N MET A 64 -9.79 6.26 2.03
CA MET A 64 -9.68 7.31 3.04
C MET A 64 -10.95 8.16 3.12
N THR A 65 -11.52 8.54 1.97
CA THR A 65 -12.74 9.35 1.91
C THR A 65 -13.92 8.60 2.52
N ILE A 66 -14.10 7.33 2.18
CA ILE A 66 -15.13 6.48 2.78
C ILE A 66 -14.93 6.37 4.29
N LEU A 67 -13.68 6.16 4.74
CA LEU A 67 -13.36 6.11 6.16
C LEU A 67 -13.75 7.41 6.88
N LEU A 68 -13.33 8.57 6.37
CA LEU A 68 -13.59 9.89 6.95
C LEU A 68 -15.08 10.25 6.96
N PHE A 69 -15.84 9.82 5.95
CA PHE A 69 -17.27 10.08 5.87
C PHE A 69 -18.04 9.35 7.00
N PHE A 70 -17.62 8.12 7.32
CA PHE A 70 -18.24 7.26 8.34
C PHE A 70 -17.51 7.22 9.67
N ILE A 71 -16.38 7.92 9.83
CA ILE A 71 -15.59 7.88 11.06
C ILE A 71 -16.44 8.30 12.27
N GLY A 72 -16.40 7.50 13.33
CA GLY A 72 -17.22 7.69 14.52
C GLY A 72 -18.72 7.49 14.32
N LYS A 73 -19.18 6.95 13.18
CA LYS A 73 -20.57 6.53 12.89
C LYS A 73 -20.68 5.00 12.82
N ASN A 74 -21.87 4.49 12.49
CA ASN A 74 -22.03 3.09 12.06
C ASN A 74 -21.77 3.02 10.56
N TYR A 75 -20.96 2.05 10.14
CA TYR A 75 -20.60 1.86 8.74
C TYR A 75 -21.70 1.03 8.06
N PRO A 76 -22.34 1.52 6.99
CA PRO A 76 -23.26 0.69 6.21
C PRO A 76 -22.50 -0.48 5.59
N ILE A 77 -23.20 -1.57 5.28
CA ILE A 77 -22.57 -2.82 4.83
C ILE A 77 -21.71 -2.63 3.58
N TRP A 78 -22.15 -1.81 2.62
CA TRP A 78 -21.38 -1.50 1.41
C TRP A 78 -20.05 -0.81 1.73
N ALA A 79 -20.02 0.10 2.71
CA ALA A 79 -18.80 0.80 3.11
C ALA A 79 -17.83 -0.17 3.81
N LYS A 80 -18.35 -1.09 4.62
CA LYS A 80 -17.55 -2.15 5.24
C LYS A 80 -16.91 -3.05 4.18
N LEU A 81 -17.71 -3.52 3.22
CA LEU A 81 -17.24 -4.36 2.12
C LEU A 81 -16.19 -3.64 1.29
N TRP A 82 -16.41 -2.36 0.94
CA TRP A 82 -15.46 -1.60 0.14
C TRP A 82 -14.14 -1.35 0.87
N LEU A 83 -14.19 -0.95 2.15
CA LEU A 83 -13.01 -0.76 2.98
C LEU A 83 -12.19 -2.05 3.17
N PHE A 84 -12.80 -3.22 3.00
CA PHE A 84 -12.12 -4.51 3.09
C PHE A 84 -11.61 -4.98 1.73
N ILE A 85 -12.49 -5.09 0.74
CA ILE A 85 -12.20 -5.67 -0.58
C ILE A 85 -11.14 -4.84 -1.31
N HIS A 86 -11.29 -3.52 -1.33
CA HIS A 86 -10.42 -2.68 -2.16
C HIS A 86 -8.95 -2.72 -1.71
N PRO A 87 -8.60 -2.49 -0.42
CA PRO A 87 -7.23 -2.67 0.06
C PRO A 87 -6.73 -4.11 -0.09
N SER A 88 -7.61 -5.11 0.04
CA SER A 88 -7.23 -6.52 -0.13
C SER A 88 -6.82 -6.83 -1.57
N CYS A 89 -7.49 -6.26 -2.57
CA CYS A 89 -7.09 -6.39 -3.97
C CYS A 89 -5.70 -5.80 -4.23
N ILE A 90 -5.41 -4.61 -3.67
CA ILE A 90 -4.08 -3.98 -3.76
C ILE A 90 -3.03 -4.90 -3.10
N PHE A 91 -3.35 -5.46 -1.93
CA PHE A 91 -2.45 -6.36 -1.22
C PHE A 91 -2.17 -7.65 -1.98
N VAL A 92 -3.18 -8.24 -2.62
CA VAL A 92 -2.98 -9.41 -3.50
C VAL A 92 -2.08 -9.05 -4.67
N GLY A 93 -2.28 -7.90 -5.32
CA GLY A 93 -1.38 -7.41 -6.38
C GLY A 93 0.07 -7.26 -5.91
N ALA A 94 0.28 -6.74 -4.70
CA ALA A 94 1.59 -6.66 -4.06
C ALA A 94 2.19 -8.05 -3.80
N MET A 95 1.39 -9.02 -3.34
CA MET A 95 1.87 -10.39 -3.14
C MET A 95 2.29 -11.03 -4.46
N MET A 96 1.47 -10.92 -5.50
CA MET A 96 1.75 -11.46 -6.84
C MET A 96 2.99 -10.82 -7.48
N SER A 97 3.23 -9.53 -7.24
CA SER A 97 4.32 -8.80 -7.91
C SER A 97 5.67 -8.95 -7.20
N TRP A 98 5.66 -9.11 -5.87
CA TRP A 98 6.88 -9.05 -5.06
C TRP A 98 7.15 -10.33 -4.27
N TRP A 99 6.16 -10.79 -3.50
CA TRP A 99 6.40 -11.83 -2.50
C TRP A 99 6.31 -13.24 -3.06
N ILE A 100 5.39 -13.50 -3.98
CA ILE A 100 5.26 -14.81 -4.62
C ILE A 100 6.48 -15.12 -5.50
N PRO A 101 6.93 -14.23 -6.38
CA PRO A 101 8.15 -14.46 -7.16
C PRO A 101 9.38 -14.62 -6.25
N TYR A 102 9.43 -13.89 -5.12
CA TYR A 102 10.55 -13.97 -4.17
C TYR A 102 10.56 -15.30 -3.41
N LEU A 103 9.42 -15.72 -2.85
CA LEU A 103 9.33 -16.93 -2.04
C LEU A 103 9.39 -18.22 -2.87
N PHE A 104 8.70 -18.23 -4.02
CA PHE A 104 8.44 -19.45 -4.81
C PHE A 104 9.09 -19.44 -6.20
N GLY A 105 9.59 -18.30 -6.68
CA GLY A 105 10.23 -18.19 -8.00
C GLY A 105 9.26 -18.04 -9.17
N PHE A 106 7.94 -18.13 -8.94
CA PHE A 106 6.95 -18.01 -10.01
C PHE A 106 6.99 -16.63 -10.66
N GLY A 107 7.23 -16.60 -11.97
CA GLY A 107 7.34 -15.36 -12.75
C GLY A 107 8.57 -14.51 -12.42
N ALA A 108 9.54 -15.03 -11.66
CA ALA A 108 10.74 -14.28 -11.29
C ALA A 108 11.65 -14.04 -12.50
N GLU A 109 11.82 -15.03 -13.38
CA GLU A 109 12.66 -14.95 -14.58
C GLU A 109 12.28 -13.76 -15.48
N GLU A 110 10.97 -13.59 -15.74
CA GLU A 110 10.44 -12.48 -16.57
C GLU A 110 10.63 -11.09 -15.93
N ARG A 111 10.86 -11.02 -14.62
CA ARG A 111 10.85 -9.78 -13.83
C ARG A 111 12.22 -9.39 -13.30
N ALA A 112 13.12 -10.36 -13.13
CA ALA A 112 14.38 -10.18 -12.43
C ALA A 112 15.26 -9.10 -13.05
N GLU A 113 15.37 -9.06 -14.39
CA GLU A 113 16.19 -8.06 -15.07
C GLU A 113 15.67 -6.64 -14.81
N ARG A 114 14.39 -6.38 -15.13
CA ARG A 114 13.75 -5.09 -14.86
C ARG A 114 13.78 -4.74 -13.37
N TYR A 115 13.62 -5.73 -12.50
CA TYR A 115 13.74 -5.56 -11.06
C TYR A 115 15.12 -5.04 -10.66
N GLN A 116 16.19 -5.65 -11.17
CA GLN A 116 17.55 -5.23 -10.86
C GLN A 116 17.86 -3.83 -11.38
N VAL A 117 17.35 -3.46 -12.55
CA VAL A 117 17.50 -2.10 -13.09
C VAL A 117 16.86 -1.08 -12.16
N ILE A 118 15.61 -1.30 -11.74
CA ILE A 118 14.84 -0.30 -10.97
C ILE A 118 15.20 -0.31 -9.48
N PHE A 119 15.46 -1.49 -8.91
CA PHE A 119 15.55 -1.68 -7.46
C PHE A 119 16.88 -2.27 -6.98
N GLY A 120 17.81 -2.62 -7.87
CA GLY A 120 19.08 -3.26 -7.51
C GLY A 120 19.96 -2.42 -6.57
N ASN A 121 19.85 -1.08 -6.65
CA ASN A 121 20.56 -0.14 -5.79
C ASN A 121 19.76 0.29 -4.54
N THR A 122 18.59 -0.31 -4.30
CA THR A 122 17.76 0.01 -3.14
C THR A 122 18.06 -0.90 -1.96
N HIS A 123 17.93 -0.36 -0.75
CA HIS A 123 18.09 -1.10 0.47
C HIS A 123 16.98 -2.15 0.60
N SER A 124 17.39 -3.37 0.94
CA SER A 124 16.51 -4.49 1.24
C SER A 124 16.87 -5.07 2.60
N LEU A 125 15.86 -5.51 3.36
CA LEU A 125 16.06 -6.17 4.66
C LEU A 125 16.40 -7.66 4.51
N LEU A 126 16.06 -8.22 3.35
CA LEU A 126 16.15 -9.64 3.06
C LEU A 126 17.28 -9.90 2.05
N PRO A 127 17.84 -11.11 2.00
CA PRO A 127 18.77 -11.47 0.93
C PRO A 127 18.04 -11.62 -0.41
N VAL A 128 18.78 -11.53 -1.52
CA VAL A 128 18.26 -11.81 -2.86
C VAL A 128 17.90 -13.28 -3.01
N LYS A 129 16.72 -13.56 -3.57
CA LYS A 129 16.27 -14.92 -3.93
C LYS A 129 15.59 -14.88 -5.29
N ASN A 130 15.89 -15.85 -6.16
CA ASN A 130 15.34 -15.92 -7.52
C ASN A 130 15.59 -14.63 -8.35
N GLY A 131 16.70 -13.94 -8.11
CA GLY A 131 17.03 -12.69 -8.82
C GLY A 131 16.27 -11.45 -8.35
N ILE A 132 15.43 -11.54 -7.31
CA ILE A 132 14.66 -10.42 -6.78
C ILE A 132 14.70 -10.36 -5.25
N VAL A 133 14.33 -9.22 -4.67
CA VAL A 133 14.18 -9.06 -3.22
C VAL A 133 13.25 -7.91 -2.91
N PRO A 134 12.17 -8.06 -2.12
CA PRO A 134 11.38 -6.89 -1.74
C PRO A 134 12.21 -5.83 -1.03
N ASN A 135 12.36 -4.65 -1.65
CA ASN A 135 13.06 -3.54 -1.02
C ASN A 135 12.32 -3.07 0.23
N THR A 136 13.06 -2.48 1.14
CA THR A 136 12.55 -2.13 2.48
C THR A 136 11.36 -1.20 2.41
N LEU A 137 11.37 -0.20 1.52
CA LEU A 137 10.30 0.78 1.42
C LEU A 137 8.98 0.13 1.00
N HIS A 138 9.02 -0.74 -0.01
CA HIS A 138 7.85 -1.51 -0.46
C HIS A 138 7.41 -2.54 0.58
N SER A 139 8.34 -3.20 1.28
CA SER A 139 7.98 -4.09 2.39
C SER A 139 7.23 -3.36 3.51
N LEU A 140 7.65 -2.14 3.86
CA LEU A 140 6.95 -1.31 4.85
C LEU A 140 5.56 -0.87 4.36
N PHE A 141 5.44 -0.51 3.08
CA PHE A 141 4.15 -0.23 2.45
C PHE A 141 3.21 -1.45 2.52
N HIS A 142 3.67 -2.65 2.13
CA HIS A 142 2.90 -3.89 2.18
C HIS A 142 2.47 -4.25 3.61
N MET A 143 3.38 -4.09 4.59
CA MET A 143 3.07 -4.34 6.00
C MET A 143 2.02 -3.36 6.53
N THR A 144 2.16 -2.08 6.20
CA THR A 144 1.19 -1.05 6.59
C THR A 144 -0.20 -1.34 6.00
N LEU A 145 -0.24 -1.76 4.73
CA LEU A 145 -1.48 -2.16 4.06
C LEU A 145 -2.14 -3.37 4.73
N LEU A 146 -1.36 -4.39 5.09
CA LEU A 146 -1.85 -5.55 5.83
C LEU A 146 -2.44 -5.15 7.19
N LEU A 147 -1.74 -4.31 7.95
CA LEU A 147 -2.23 -3.81 9.24
C LEU A 147 -3.53 -3.01 9.09
N CYS A 148 -3.66 -2.20 8.03
CA CYS A 148 -4.90 -1.50 7.70
C CYS A 148 -6.05 -2.49 7.43
N ILE A 149 -5.83 -3.55 6.66
CA ILE A 149 -6.84 -4.60 6.39
C ILE A 149 -7.29 -5.27 7.69
N ILE A 150 -6.33 -5.64 8.57
CA ILE A 150 -6.63 -6.22 9.89
C ILE A 150 -7.46 -5.25 10.74
N LEU A 151 -7.11 -3.96 10.75
CA LEU A 151 -7.87 -2.94 11.45
C LEU A 151 -9.29 -2.77 10.89
N VAL A 152 -9.48 -2.86 9.57
CA VAL A 152 -10.80 -2.86 8.94
C VAL A 152 -11.63 -4.06 9.43
N ILE A 153 -11.07 -5.27 9.40
CA ILE A 153 -11.76 -6.48 9.91
C ILE A 153 -12.17 -6.28 11.37
N TYR A 154 -11.25 -5.79 12.20
CA TYR A 154 -11.52 -5.52 13.62
C TYR A 154 -12.64 -4.49 13.83
N ILE A 155 -12.57 -3.36 13.12
CA ILE A 155 -13.54 -2.26 13.18
C ILE A 155 -14.94 -2.70 12.75
N THR A 156 -15.02 -3.55 11.71
CA THR A 156 -16.26 -3.96 11.06
C THR A 156 -16.95 -5.14 11.75
N SER A 157 -16.17 -6.00 12.41
CA SER A 157 -16.63 -7.15 13.21
C SER A 157 -17.20 -6.75 14.58
N ARG A 158 -16.75 -5.63 15.14
CA ARG A 158 -17.27 -5.14 16.42
C ARG A 158 -18.62 -4.44 16.22
N LYS A 159 -19.68 -4.95 16.86
CA LYS A 159 -20.91 -4.18 17.08
C LYS A 159 -20.53 -2.94 17.88
N LYS A 160 -21.00 -1.77 17.45
CA LYS A 160 -20.83 -0.55 18.23
C LYS A 160 -21.71 -0.69 19.47
N SER A 161 -21.12 -0.66 20.67
CA SER A 161 -21.90 -0.60 21.90
C SER A 161 -22.80 0.63 21.84
N PRO A 162 -24.09 0.52 22.18
CA PRO A 162 -24.94 1.70 22.32
C PRO A 162 -24.33 2.66 23.35
N PRO A 163 -24.56 3.98 23.20
CA PRO A 163 -24.10 4.99 24.15
C PRO A 163 -24.67 4.76 25.55
#